data_AF-A0A7C5DTW3-F1
#
_entry.id   AF-A0A7C5DTW3-F1
#
_cell.length_a   1.000
_cell.length_b   1.000
_cell.length_c   1.000
_cell.angle_alpha   90.00
_cell.angle_beta   90.00
_cell.angle_gamma   90.00
#
_symmetry.space_group_name_H-M   'P 1'
#
loop_
_entity.id
_entity.type
_entity.pdbx_description
1 polymer ?
#
loop_
_entity_poly.entity_id
_entity_poly.type
_entity_poly.pdbx_seq_one_letter_code
_entity_poly.pdbx_strand_id
1 'polypeptide(L)'
;VKDLSAVPLLFFKNIKFPHQAKSWKDDVNGQWDFGNKFLFHSGNPAYKMIFWARIPMILILILLAFYVFRWARELFGNKTALLALFLVSFSPTLIAHARLVTTDVGAAAGMFIGAYYFIRFLKEPSRKNIILSGIAFGLAELAKFSTILLFPFFGLLIIFWAYAKSSNFKSFLKIFWKYLLLTIVVTLIAYTIVWAFYLYHTWNYPPERQVRDTKLILESFPSRLLADALIWMADKPIIRAISYYLLGVFMVIQRASGGNTTYFLGQVSAAGWKIFFPIVYIIKQPLTFIILLIASILYAAWSIKKPLWEKPIKRFKSWIGLHFPEFAMLLAIAIYWAVSLKSNLNIGVRHLIPVFPFTILLVSAATIKWLKPPLLLPKKILLSGLLIWQAISVISVCPHFLAYFNELVGGPNNGYIYTVDSNLDWGQDLKRLNQWLEKNKINKIYVDYFGGSDTKYYLGDKFLPWWGTRDPKELPQGSYLAVSATFLQGGRGEPVSGFNGETGYYNWLYQYHPVAKIGYSIFVYHIN
;
A
#
# COMPACT_ATOMS: atom_id res chain seq x y z
N VAL A 1 9.85 -6.95 -6.02
CA VAL A 1 10.06 -6.07 -4.84
C VAL A 1 10.88 -6.73 -3.75
N LYS A 2 10.47 -7.91 -3.25
CA LYS A 2 11.19 -8.63 -2.17
C LYS A 2 12.66 -8.90 -2.55
N ASP A 3 12.92 -9.38 -3.76
CA ASP A 3 14.29 -9.61 -4.25
C ASP A 3 15.12 -8.33 -4.27
N LEU A 4 14.54 -7.22 -4.75
CA LEU A 4 15.22 -5.93 -4.75
C LEU A 4 15.65 -5.54 -3.33
N SER A 5 14.79 -5.73 -2.33
CA SER A 5 15.15 -5.47 -0.93
C SER A 5 16.24 -6.41 -0.38
N ALA A 6 16.40 -7.60 -0.95
CA ALA A 6 17.44 -8.54 -0.55
C ALA A 6 18.79 -8.28 -1.23
N VAL A 7 18.83 -7.64 -2.42
CA VAL A 7 20.07 -7.38 -3.18
C VAL A 7 21.17 -6.72 -2.32
N PRO A 8 20.91 -5.67 -1.52
CA PRO A 8 21.95 -5.07 -0.69
C PRO A 8 22.57 -6.04 0.32
N LEU A 9 21.85 -7.09 0.72
CA LEU A 9 22.33 -8.09 1.67
C LEU A 9 23.37 -9.03 1.06
N LEU A 10 23.41 -9.17 -0.27
CA LEU A 10 24.41 -9.99 -0.96
C LEU A 10 25.84 -9.46 -0.81
N PHE A 11 25.99 -8.18 -0.44
CA PHE A 11 27.28 -7.53 -0.21
C PHE A 11 27.78 -7.65 1.24
N PHE A 12 26.99 -8.24 2.14
CA PHE A 12 27.39 -8.45 3.53
C PHE A 12 28.20 -9.73 3.66
N LYS A 13 29.39 -9.62 4.25
CA LYS A 13 30.17 -10.79 4.65
C LYS A 13 29.51 -11.47 5.86
N ASN A 14 29.57 -12.80 5.89
CA ASN A 14 29.19 -13.63 7.05
C ASN A 14 27.70 -13.55 7.47
N ILE A 15 26.77 -13.35 6.53
CA ILE A 15 25.34 -13.57 6.81
C ILE A 15 25.11 -15.04 7.16
N LYS A 16 24.55 -15.28 8.34
CA LYS A 16 24.17 -16.61 8.83
C LYS A 16 22.74 -16.93 8.39
N PHE A 17 22.60 -17.76 7.36
CA PHE A 17 21.30 -18.17 6.83
C PHE A 17 20.79 -19.44 7.54
N PRO A 18 19.64 -19.40 8.25
CA PRO A 18 19.17 -20.51 9.07
C PRO A 18 18.46 -21.61 8.24
N HIS A 19 19.16 -22.18 7.26
CA HIS A 19 18.67 -23.22 6.35
C HIS A 19 18.20 -24.52 7.05
N GLN A 20 18.58 -24.73 8.31
CA GLN A 20 18.14 -25.88 9.11
C GLN A 20 16.82 -25.61 9.87
N ALA A 21 16.27 -24.40 9.80
CA ALA A 21 15.03 -24.08 10.49
C ALA A 21 13.84 -24.85 9.90
N LYS A 22 12.94 -25.34 10.76
CA LYS A 22 11.66 -25.96 10.37
C LYS A 22 10.85 -25.05 9.43
N SER A 23 10.84 -23.75 9.72
CA SER A 23 10.18 -22.72 8.91
C SER A 23 10.75 -22.54 7.50
N TRP A 24 11.95 -23.05 7.24
CA TRP A 24 12.54 -23.15 5.89
C TRP A 24 12.28 -24.51 5.26
N LYS A 25 12.52 -25.59 6.01
CA LYS A 25 12.51 -26.96 5.49
C LYS A 25 11.12 -27.53 5.29
N ASP A 26 10.22 -27.31 6.23
CA ASP A 26 9.03 -28.14 6.38
C ASP A 26 7.74 -27.32 6.26
N ASP A 27 7.70 -26.14 6.90
CA ASP A 27 6.47 -25.36 7.03
C ASP A 27 6.00 -24.77 5.70
N VAL A 28 4.68 -24.79 5.50
CA VAL A 28 4.02 -24.00 4.47
C VAL A 28 3.69 -22.62 5.05
N ASN A 29 4.07 -21.56 4.34
CA ASN A 29 3.96 -20.17 4.82
C ASN A 29 4.80 -19.84 6.08
N GLY A 30 5.93 -20.52 6.30
CA GLY A 30 6.86 -20.29 7.41
C GLY A 30 7.68 -18.99 7.35
N GLN A 31 7.46 -18.10 6.36
CA GLN A 31 8.33 -16.95 6.10
C GLN A 31 8.46 -15.96 7.27
N TRP A 32 7.46 -15.87 8.15
CA TRP A 32 7.47 -14.93 9.26
C TRP A 32 8.42 -15.39 10.38
N ASP A 33 8.29 -16.65 10.79
CA ASP A 33 9.21 -17.30 11.74
C ASP A 33 10.63 -17.33 11.16
N PHE A 34 10.77 -17.74 9.89
CA PHE A 34 12.05 -17.75 9.21
C PHE A 34 12.70 -16.37 9.19
N GLY A 35 11.94 -15.32 8.85
CA GLY A 35 12.42 -13.95 8.81
C GLY A 35 12.84 -13.43 10.19
N ASN A 36 12.07 -13.72 11.24
CA ASN A 36 12.40 -13.38 12.62
C ASN A 36 13.70 -14.08 13.05
N LYS A 37 13.82 -15.39 12.82
CA LYS A 37 15.04 -16.16 13.11
C LYS A 37 16.24 -15.67 12.32
N PHE A 38 16.08 -15.39 11.03
CA PHE A 38 17.13 -14.89 10.15
C PHE A 38 17.65 -13.53 10.61
N LEU A 39 16.76 -12.60 10.97
CA LEU A 39 17.17 -11.26 11.38
C LEU A 39 17.73 -11.25 12.81
N PHE A 40 17.01 -11.79 13.78
CA PHE A 40 17.25 -11.51 15.19
C PHE A 40 17.93 -12.66 15.95
N HIS A 41 17.74 -13.91 15.55
CA HIS A 41 18.22 -15.08 16.31
C HIS A 41 19.40 -15.83 15.66
N SER A 42 19.79 -15.45 14.44
CA SER A 42 20.92 -16.07 13.75
C SER A 42 22.26 -15.36 14.02
N GLY A 43 22.29 -14.33 14.87
CA GLY A 43 23.48 -13.52 15.14
C GLY A 43 23.86 -12.60 13.97
N ASN A 44 22.89 -12.26 13.13
CA ASN A 44 23.06 -11.36 12.00
C ASN A 44 22.98 -9.88 12.44
N PRO A 45 23.60 -8.94 11.69
CA PRO A 45 23.52 -7.52 12.00
C PRO A 45 22.17 -6.93 11.56
N ALA A 46 21.09 -7.30 12.26
CA ALA A 46 19.70 -7.00 11.89
C ALA A 46 19.47 -5.53 11.53
N TYR A 47 20.01 -4.61 12.32
CA TYR A 47 19.91 -3.17 12.08
C TYR A 47 20.44 -2.74 10.72
N LYS A 48 21.63 -3.21 10.36
CA LYS A 48 22.27 -2.88 9.08
C LYS A 48 21.49 -3.52 7.94
N MET A 49 21.10 -4.78 8.09
CA MET A 49 20.32 -5.49 7.07
C MET A 49 18.99 -4.79 6.80
N ILE A 50 18.23 -4.43 7.84
CA ILE A 50 16.95 -3.73 7.71
C ILE A 50 17.15 -2.34 7.06
N PHE A 51 18.19 -1.60 7.44
CA PHE A 51 18.48 -0.29 6.83
C PHE A 51 18.70 -0.42 5.33
N TRP A 52 19.62 -1.30 4.92
CA TRP A 52 19.98 -1.46 3.51
C TRP A 52 18.85 -2.08 2.69
N ALA A 53 18.06 -2.99 3.27
CA ALA A 53 16.90 -3.58 2.61
C ALA A 53 15.79 -2.57 2.29
N ARG A 54 15.75 -1.41 2.97
CA ARG A 54 14.77 -0.34 2.70
C ARG A 54 15.18 0.57 1.54
N ILE A 55 16.47 0.66 1.20
CA ILE A 55 16.97 1.56 0.14
C ILE A 55 16.28 1.32 -1.21
N PRO A 56 16.09 0.07 -1.68
CA PRO A 56 15.40 -0.19 -2.94
C PRO A 56 13.95 0.31 -2.96
N MET A 57 13.26 0.34 -1.82
CA MET A 57 11.89 0.86 -1.73
C MET A 57 11.85 2.39 -1.90
N ILE A 58 12.86 3.08 -1.35
CA ILE A 58 13.07 4.52 -1.56
C ILE A 58 13.36 4.81 -3.03
N LEU A 59 14.20 4.00 -3.68
CA LEU A 59 14.49 4.14 -5.11
C LEU A 59 13.23 3.93 -5.98
N ILE A 60 12.36 2.99 -5.61
CA ILE A 60 11.05 2.81 -6.28
C ILE A 60 10.17 4.06 -6.12
N LEU A 61 10.13 4.67 -4.94
CA LEU A 61 9.40 5.93 -4.74
C LEU A 61 9.98 7.06 -5.60
N ILE A 62 11.30 7.17 -5.69
CA ILE A 62 11.97 8.16 -6.56
C ILE A 62 11.61 7.92 -8.03
N LEU A 63 11.60 6.66 -8.48
CA LEU A 63 11.18 6.28 -9.83
C LEU A 63 9.71 6.68 -10.08
N LEU A 64 8.82 6.40 -9.13
CA LEU A 64 7.43 6.83 -9.21
C LEU A 64 7.33 8.36 -9.31
N ALA A 65 8.02 9.10 -8.46
CA ALA A 65 8.03 10.57 -8.47
C ALA A 65 8.52 11.13 -9.81
N PHE A 66 9.57 10.52 -10.38
CA PHE A 66 10.05 10.85 -11.72
C PHE A 66 8.97 10.65 -12.79
N TYR A 67 8.27 9.51 -12.78
CA TYR A 67 7.20 9.26 -13.76
C TYR A 67 5.98 10.16 -13.55
N VAL A 68 5.63 10.51 -12.30
CA VAL A 68 4.57 11.49 -12.02
C VAL A 68 4.94 12.85 -12.59
N PHE A 69 6.15 13.34 -12.34
CA PHE A 69 6.66 14.58 -12.93
C PHE A 69 6.66 14.52 -14.45
N ARG A 70 7.20 13.46 -15.03
CA ARG A 70 7.32 13.27 -16.48
C ARG A 70 5.96 13.28 -17.15
N TRP A 71 5.01 12.47 -16.68
CA TRP A 71 3.70 12.37 -17.31
C TRP A 71 2.89 13.65 -17.14
N ALA A 72 2.96 14.29 -15.97
CA ALA A 72 2.37 15.60 -15.74
C ALA A 72 2.94 16.68 -16.68
N ARG A 73 4.26 16.67 -16.92
CA ARG A 73 4.94 17.60 -17.84
C ARG A 73 4.48 17.38 -19.28
N GLU A 74 4.44 16.13 -19.72
CA GLU A 74 4.01 15.74 -21.07
C GLU A 74 2.56 16.14 -21.36
N LEU A 75 1.66 16.06 -20.36
CA LEU A 75 0.24 16.38 -20.53
C LEU A 75 -0.11 17.86 -20.27
N PHE A 76 0.51 18.49 -19.29
CA PHE A 76 0.05 19.78 -18.73
C PHE A 76 1.17 20.80 -18.47
N GLY A 77 2.41 20.50 -18.87
CA GLY A 77 3.56 21.41 -18.76
C GLY A 77 4.23 21.46 -17.38
N ASN A 78 5.30 22.26 -17.30
CA ASN A 78 6.24 22.26 -16.17
C ASN A 78 5.60 22.64 -14.81
N LYS A 79 4.65 23.59 -14.79
CA LYS A 79 4.02 24.04 -13.54
C LYS A 79 3.23 22.91 -12.87
N THR A 80 2.47 22.15 -13.65
CA THR A 80 1.72 20.99 -13.17
C THR A 80 2.66 19.90 -12.69
N ALA A 81 3.76 19.66 -13.42
CA ALA A 81 4.76 18.68 -13.06
C ALA A 81 5.45 18.98 -11.73
N LEU A 82 5.85 20.23 -11.50
CA LEU A 82 6.47 20.66 -10.24
C LEU A 82 5.49 20.57 -9.07
N LEU A 83 4.23 20.95 -9.25
CA LEU A 83 3.21 20.80 -8.21
C LEU A 83 2.96 19.31 -7.88
N ALA A 84 2.84 18.45 -8.89
CA ALA A 84 2.66 17.02 -8.68
C ALA A 84 3.86 16.39 -7.95
N LEU A 85 5.08 16.76 -8.33
CA LEU A 85 6.30 16.31 -7.67
C LEU A 85 6.38 16.79 -6.21
N PHE A 86 5.98 18.03 -5.94
CA PHE A 86 5.88 18.55 -4.58
C PHE A 86 4.90 17.73 -3.74
N LEU A 87 3.69 17.48 -4.24
CA LEU A 87 2.66 16.72 -3.51
C LEU A 87 3.07 15.26 -3.27
N VAL A 88 3.82 14.63 -4.20
CA VAL A 88 4.41 13.30 -3.97
C VAL A 88 5.49 13.36 -2.89
N SER A 89 6.40 14.33 -2.99
CA SER A 89 7.53 14.51 -2.05
C SER A 89 7.07 14.85 -0.63
N PHE A 90 5.93 15.52 -0.50
CA PHE A 90 5.27 15.86 0.77
C PHE A 90 3.97 15.06 0.96
N SER A 91 3.98 13.78 0.58
CA SER A 91 2.94 12.82 0.97
C SER A 91 3.45 11.97 2.14
N PRO A 92 2.93 12.15 3.37
CA PRO A 92 3.40 11.39 4.52
C PRO A 92 3.17 9.90 4.35
N THR A 93 2.07 9.50 3.69
CA THR A 93 1.79 8.10 3.36
C THR A 93 2.83 7.49 2.42
N LEU A 94 3.17 8.16 1.32
CA LEU A 94 4.17 7.62 0.37
C LEU A 94 5.56 7.53 1.03
N ILE A 95 5.95 8.57 1.79
CA ILE A 95 7.24 8.58 2.52
C ILE A 95 7.28 7.48 3.57
N ALA A 96 6.21 7.26 4.33
CA ALA A 96 6.13 6.22 5.35
C ALA A 96 6.33 4.84 4.74
N HIS A 97 5.57 4.51 3.69
CA HIS A 97 5.60 3.19 3.08
C HIS A 97 6.84 2.94 2.20
N ALA A 98 7.54 3.98 1.73
CA ALA A 98 8.85 3.83 1.11
C ALA A 98 9.98 3.49 2.09
N ARG A 99 9.77 3.73 3.40
CA ARG A 99 10.74 3.41 4.47
C ARG A 99 10.51 2.03 5.08
N LEU A 100 9.61 1.24 4.51
CA LEU A 100 9.26 -0.11 4.95
C LEU A 100 9.52 -1.07 3.80
N VAL A 101 9.96 -2.29 4.11
CA VAL A 101 10.15 -3.34 3.10
C VAL A 101 8.80 -3.97 2.81
N THR A 102 7.96 -3.26 2.05
CA THR A 102 6.65 -3.74 1.60
C THR A 102 6.46 -3.55 0.10
N THR A 103 5.42 -4.17 -0.44
CA THR A 103 5.07 -4.11 -1.86
C THR A 103 4.26 -2.87 -2.25
N ASP A 104 3.96 -1.96 -1.30
CA ASP A 104 2.95 -0.92 -1.49
C ASP A 104 3.40 0.17 -2.48
N VAL A 105 4.62 0.69 -2.32
CA VAL A 105 5.21 1.64 -3.28
C VAL A 105 5.50 1.00 -4.64
N GLY A 106 5.84 -0.29 -4.65
CA GLY A 106 5.98 -1.09 -5.87
C GLY A 106 4.67 -1.17 -6.65
N ALA A 107 3.54 -1.37 -5.97
CA ALA A 107 2.24 -1.39 -6.60
C ALA A 107 1.83 -0.02 -7.17
N ALA A 108 2.14 1.09 -6.46
CA ALA A 108 1.90 2.43 -7.01
C ALA A 108 2.73 2.71 -8.26
N ALA A 109 4.03 2.41 -8.22
CA ALA A 109 4.90 2.52 -9.38
C ALA A 109 4.41 1.65 -10.54
N GLY A 110 4.12 0.38 -10.29
CA GLY A 110 3.64 -0.58 -11.28
C GLY A 110 2.33 -0.13 -11.94
N MET A 111 1.31 0.21 -11.14
CA MET A 111 0.02 0.68 -11.68
C MET A 111 0.18 1.96 -12.51
N PHE A 112 0.93 2.94 -12.00
CA PHE A 112 1.08 4.24 -12.66
C PHE A 112 1.92 4.18 -13.93
N ILE A 113 3.07 3.48 -13.88
CA ILE A 113 3.98 3.33 -15.04
C ILE A 113 3.37 2.38 -16.08
N GLY A 114 2.68 1.33 -15.65
CA GLY A 114 1.90 0.45 -16.53
C GLY A 114 0.84 1.22 -17.29
N ALA A 115 0.03 2.05 -16.60
CA ALA A 115 -0.95 2.94 -17.24
C ALA A 115 -0.30 3.93 -18.22
N TYR A 116 0.82 4.56 -17.81
CA TYR A 116 1.56 5.51 -18.64
C TYR A 116 1.96 4.90 -20.00
N TYR A 117 2.62 3.73 -19.99
CA TYR A 117 3.07 3.11 -21.24
C TYR A 117 1.92 2.49 -22.04
N PHE A 118 0.89 1.96 -21.38
CA PHE A 118 -0.28 1.44 -22.07
C PHE A 118 -1.04 2.55 -22.83
N ILE A 119 -1.20 3.73 -22.22
CA ILE A 119 -1.83 4.87 -22.89
C ILE A 119 -0.96 5.38 -24.06
N ARG A 120 0.36 5.35 -23.93
CA ARG A 120 1.26 5.67 -25.05
C ARG A 120 1.12 4.67 -26.20
N PHE A 121 1.01 3.38 -25.89
CA PHE A 121 0.71 2.34 -26.86
C PHE A 121 -0.63 2.58 -27.59
N LEU A 122 -1.69 2.95 -26.86
CA LEU A 122 -3.00 3.25 -27.47
C LEU A 122 -2.92 4.45 -28.42
N LYS A 123 -2.22 5.52 -28.02
CA LYS A 123 -2.04 6.74 -28.83
C LYS A 123 -1.18 6.48 -30.07
N GLU A 124 -0.12 5.69 -29.92
CA GLU A 124 0.87 5.42 -30.95
C GLU A 124 1.30 3.94 -30.86
N PRO A 125 0.66 3.02 -31.61
CA PRO A 125 0.91 1.58 -31.53
C PRO A 125 2.17 1.16 -32.30
N SER A 126 3.31 1.79 -31.99
CA SER A 126 4.62 1.45 -32.54
C SER A 126 5.22 0.22 -31.84
N ARG A 127 6.17 -0.47 -32.50
CA ARG A 127 6.89 -1.62 -31.91
C ARG A 127 7.50 -1.27 -30.56
N LYS A 128 8.09 -0.07 -30.45
CA LYS A 128 8.66 0.46 -29.21
C LYS A 128 7.62 0.56 -28.09
N ASN A 129 6.45 1.16 -28.36
CA ASN A 129 5.43 1.35 -27.33
C ASN A 129 4.76 0.02 -26.92
N ILE A 130 4.61 -0.93 -27.84
CA ILE A 130 4.15 -2.29 -27.51
C ILE A 130 5.13 -2.98 -26.55
N ILE A 131 6.43 -2.96 -26.87
CA ILE A 131 7.47 -3.57 -26.02
C ILE A 131 7.53 -2.89 -24.65
N LEU A 132 7.58 -1.55 -24.60
CA LEU A 132 7.63 -0.82 -23.34
C LEU A 132 6.38 -1.02 -22.49
N SER A 133 5.19 -1.10 -23.11
CA SER A 133 3.95 -1.43 -22.41
C SER A 133 3.99 -2.84 -21.83
N GLY A 134 4.50 -3.83 -22.59
CA GLY A 134 4.64 -5.21 -22.11
C GLY A 134 5.63 -5.33 -20.96
N ILE A 135 6.78 -4.67 -21.05
CA ILE A 135 7.78 -4.62 -19.97
C ILE A 135 7.20 -3.95 -18.72
N ALA A 136 6.59 -2.78 -18.86
CA ALA A 136 6.00 -2.07 -17.72
C ALA A 136 4.88 -2.88 -17.06
N PHE A 137 4.07 -3.58 -17.85
CA PHE A 137 3.02 -4.45 -17.34
C PHE A 137 3.60 -5.66 -16.60
N GLY A 138 4.58 -6.37 -17.18
CA GLY A 138 5.22 -7.51 -16.52
C GLY A 138 5.91 -7.13 -15.20
N LEU A 139 6.60 -5.98 -15.18
CA LEU A 139 7.21 -5.46 -13.95
C LEU A 139 6.17 -5.05 -12.89
N ALA A 140 5.00 -4.55 -13.31
CA ALA A 140 3.91 -4.25 -12.39
C ALA A 140 3.38 -5.53 -11.73
N GLU A 141 3.12 -6.57 -12.51
CA GLU A 141 2.68 -7.89 -12.03
C GLU A 141 3.68 -8.52 -11.05
N LEU A 142 5.00 -8.35 -11.29
CA LEU A 142 6.05 -8.77 -10.36
C LEU A 142 6.17 -7.89 -9.10
N ALA A 143 5.60 -6.68 -9.11
CA ALA A 143 5.71 -5.76 -7.99
C ALA A 143 4.75 -6.12 -6.84
N LYS A 144 3.49 -6.45 -7.16
CA LYS A 144 2.46 -6.87 -6.20
C LYS A 144 1.31 -7.54 -6.93
N PHE A 145 0.82 -8.67 -6.43
CA PHE A 145 -0.30 -9.40 -7.05
C PHE A 145 -1.59 -8.57 -7.24
N SER A 146 -1.82 -7.53 -6.44
CA SER A 146 -2.98 -6.64 -6.63
C SER A 146 -2.92 -5.79 -7.90
N THR A 147 -1.76 -5.69 -8.58
CA THR A 147 -1.67 -5.02 -9.88
C THR A 147 -2.35 -5.80 -11.00
N ILE A 148 -2.78 -7.04 -10.75
CA ILE A 148 -3.64 -7.82 -11.66
C ILE A 148 -4.86 -7.02 -12.13
N LEU A 149 -5.28 -5.99 -11.37
CA LEU A 149 -6.30 -5.01 -11.76
C LEU A 149 -5.95 -4.21 -13.03
N LEU A 150 -4.70 -4.25 -13.51
CA LEU A 150 -4.31 -3.73 -14.82
C LEU A 150 -4.99 -4.49 -15.96
N PHE A 151 -5.33 -5.77 -15.81
CA PHE A 151 -6.10 -6.51 -16.83
C PHE A 151 -7.48 -5.91 -17.10
N PRO A 152 -8.40 -5.82 -16.12
CA PRO A 152 -9.70 -5.19 -16.35
C PRO A 152 -9.55 -3.72 -16.70
N PHE A 153 -8.55 -3.02 -16.15
CA PHE A 153 -8.27 -1.63 -16.51
C PHE A 153 -7.90 -1.48 -18.01
N PHE A 154 -6.95 -2.26 -18.53
CA PHE A 154 -6.55 -2.24 -19.94
C PHE A 154 -7.69 -2.66 -20.86
N GLY A 155 -8.46 -3.70 -20.48
CA GLY A 155 -9.64 -4.11 -21.22
C GLY A 155 -10.66 -2.98 -21.37
N LEU A 156 -10.98 -2.28 -20.28
CA LEU A 156 -11.87 -1.12 -20.31
C LEU A 156 -11.27 0.04 -21.12
N LEU A 157 -9.97 0.31 -21.00
CA LEU A 157 -9.31 1.34 -21.82
C LEU A 157 -9.43 1.04 -23.32
N ILE A 158 -9.29 -0.21 -23.75
CA ILE A 158 -9.46 -0.60 -25.16
C ILE A 158 -10.90 -0.33 -25.61
N ILE A 159 -11.90 -0.70 -24.79
CA ILE A 159 -13.32 -0.44 -25.08
C ILE A 159 -13.58 1.06 -25.23
N PHE A 160 -13.15 1.87 -24.26
CA PHE A 160 -13.37 3.31 -24.30
C PHE A 160 -12.55 4.02 -25.39
N TRP A 161 -11.37 3.51 -25.73
CA TRP A 161 -10.56 3.99 -26.84
C TRP A 161 -11.26 3.73 -28.18
N ALA A 162 -11.74 2.51 -28.41
CA ALA A 162 -12.52 2.16 -29.58
C ALA A 162 -13.82 2.98 -29.67
N TYR A 163 -14.50 3.17 -28.53
CA TYR A 163 -15.68 4.01 -28.46
C TYR A 163 -15.39 5.47 -28.85
N ALA A 164 -14.33 6.06 -28.32
CA ALA A 164 -13.95 7.44 -28.59
C ALA A 164 -13.48 7.69 -30.05
N LYS A 165 -12.83 6.69 -30.67
CA LYS A 165 -12.28 6.81 -32.03
C LYS A 165 -13.19 6.30 -33.15
N SER A 166 -14.29 5.62 -32.83
CA SER A 166 -15.23 5.08 -33.81
C SER A 166 -16.23 6.13 -34.29
N SER A 167 -16.72 6.01 -35.53
CA SER A 167 -17.88 6.77 -36.03
C SER A 167 -19.18 5.97 -35.94
N ASN A 168 -19.11 4.65 -36.08
CA ASN A 168 -20.22 3.70 -36.05
C ASN A 168 -19.77 2.36 -35.44
N PHE A 169 -20.69 1.42 -35.26
CA PHE A 169 -20.42 0.12 -34.63
C PHE A 169 -19.40 -0.75 -35.39
N LYS A 170 -19.43 -0.73 -36.73
CA LYS A 170 -18.44 -1.46 -37.55
C LYS A 170 -17.02 -0.94 -37.33
N SER A 171 -16.85 0.38 -37.27
CA SER A 171 -15.58 1.04 -36.94
C SER A 171 -15.13 0.75 -35.51
N PHE A 172 -16.08 0.74 -34.55
CA PHE A 172 -15.81 0.32 -33.17
C PHE A 172 -15.22 -1.09 -33.11
N LEU A 173 -15.87 -2.09 -33.72
CA LEU A 173 -15.38 -3.47 -33.71
C LEU A 173 -13.99 -3.59 -34.35
N LYS A 174 -13.76 -2.90 -35.47
CA LYS A 174 -12.44 -2.90 -36.13
C LYS A 174 -11.34 -2.35 -35.20
N ILE A 175 -11.60 -1.23 -34.52
CA ILE A 175 -10.64 -0.62 -33.60
C ILE A 175 -10.45 -1.51 -32.37
N PHE A 176 -11.54 -1.99 -31.77
CA PHE A 176 -11.53 -2.87 -30.61
C PHE A 176 -10.68 -4.12 -30.86
N TRP A 177 -10.96 -4.87 -31.94
CA TRP A 177 -10.21 -6.08 -32.26
C TRP A 177 -8.74 -5.81 -32.57
N LYS A 178 -8.42 -4.70 -33.28
CA LYS A 178 -7.03 -4.30 -33.52
C LYS A 178 -6.27 -4.11 -32.21
N TYR A 179 -6.81 -3.33 -31.27
CA TYR A 179 -6.12 -3.05 -30.01
C TYR A 179 -6.17 -4.23 -29.05
N LEU A 180 -7.20 -5.08 -29.12
CA LEU A 180 -7.25 -6.33 -28.36
C LEU A 180 -6.12 -7.28 -28.80
N LEU A 181 -5.96 -7.53 -30.10
CA LEU A 181 -4.88 -8.37 -30.63
C LEU A 181 -3.49 -7.84 -30.27
N LEU A 182 -3.29 -6.51 -30.37
CA LEU A 182 -2.02 -5.90 -29.96
C LEU A 182 -1.81 -5.98 -28.44
N THR A 183 -2.87 -5.93 -27.64
CA THR A 183 -2.79 -6.10 -26.18
C THR A 183 -2.46 -7.54 -25.82
N ILE A 184 -2.89 -8.54 -26.60
CA ILE A 184 -2.41 -9.93 -26.42
C ILE A 184 -0.88 -9.97 -26.57
N VAL A 185 -0.31 -9.29 -27.56
CA VAL A 185 1.16 -9.19 -27.71
C VAL A 185 1.81 -8.51 -26.49
N VAL A 186 1.23 -7.41 -25.99
CA VAL A 186 1.68 -6.75 -24.75
C VAL A 186 1.66 -7.72 -23.57
N THR A 187 0.58 -8.50 -23.40
CA THR A 187 0.44 -9.50 -22.34
C THR A 187 1.43 -10.65 -22.50
N LEU A 188 1.70 -11.12 -23.71
CA LEU A 188 2.71 -12.16 -23.96
C LEU A 188 4.10 -11.68 -23.55
N ILE A 189 4.47 -10.43 -23.86
CA ILE A 189 5.73 -9.84 -23.41
C ILE A 189 5.77 -9.75 -21.88
N ALA A 190 4.71 -9.25 -21.27
CA ALA A 190 4.59 -9.15 -19.81
C ALA A 190 4.75 -10.51 -19.13
N TYR A 191 4.07 -11.53 -19.62
CA TYR A 191 4.09 -12.87 -19.03
C TYR A 191 5.35 -13.65 -19.38
N THR A 192 6.07 -13.30 -20.45
CA THR A 192 7.43 -13.81 -20.66
C THR A 192 8.37 -13.33 -19.56
N ILE A 193 8.23 -12.07 -19.12
CA ILE A 193 9.02 -11.51 -18.01
C ILE A 193 8.62 -12.16 -16.68
N VAL A 194 7.32 -12.27 -16.41
CA VAL A 194 6.82 -12.95 -15.19
C VAL A 194 7.29 -14.40 -15.17
N TRP A 195 7.15 -15.12 -16.28
CA TRP A 195 7.59 -16.49 -16.43
C TRP A 195 9.09 -16.64 -16.18
N ALA A 196 9.94 -15.83 -16.84
CA ALA A 196 11.39 -15.90 -16.66
C ALA A 196 11.81 -15.64 -15.21
N PHE A 197 11.14 -14.69 -14.53
CA PHE A 197 11.38 -14.40 -13.14
C PHE A 197 10.98 -15.57 -12.23
N TYR A 198 9.79 -16.13 -12.41
CA TYR A 198 9.32 -17.26 -11.60
C TYR A 198 10.05 -18.57 -11.92
N LEU A 199 10.54 -18.74 -13.14
CA LEU A 199 11.37 -19.90 -13.52
C LEU A 199 12.61 -19.99 -12.64
N TYR A 200 13.28 -18.85 -12.40
CA TYR A 200 14.39 -18.77 -11.46
C TYR A 200 13.99 -19.17 -10.03
N HIS A 201 12.84 -18.66 -9.54
CA HIS A 201 12.35 -18.95 -8.19
C HIS A 201 11.85 -20.39 -8.00
N THR A 202 11.41 -21.06 -9.06
CA THR A 202 10.97 -22.46 -9.01
C THR A 202 12.09 -23.45 -9.36
N TRP A 203 13.26 -22.99 -9.79
CA TRP A 203 14.34 -23.84 -10.30
C TRP A 203 14.75 -24.94 -9.31
N ASN A 204 14.96 -24.54 -8.05
CA ASN A 204 15.32 -25.45 -6.96
C ASN A 204 14.14 -25.83 -6.06
N TYR A 205 12.91 -25.51 -6.47
CA TYR A 205 11.71 -25.92 -5.76
C TYR A 205 11.33 -27.32 -6.26
N PRO A 206 11.31 -28.39 -5.44
CA PRO A 206 10.88 -29.70 -5.91
C PRO A 206 9.43 -29.66 -6.45
N PRO A 207 9.15 -30.21 -7.66
CA PRO A 207 7.80 -30.21 -8.25
C PRO A 207 6.73 -30.81 -7.32
N GLU A 208 7.04 -31.92 -6.67
CA GLU A 208 6.11 -32.65 -5.77
C GLU A 208 5.78 -31.80 -4.54
N ARG A 209 6.77 -31.04 -4.05
CA ARG A 209 6.57 -30.10 -2.94
C ARG A 209 5.71 -28.92 -3.38
N GLN A 210 5.92 -28.39 -4.59
CA GLN A 210 5.08 -27.30 -5.11
C GLN A 210 3.62 -27.74 -5.22
N VAL A 211 3.35 -28.96 -5.72
CA VAL A 211 2.00 -29.55 -5.73
C VAL A 211 1.40 -29.63 -4.33
N ARG A 212 2.15 -30.21 -3.38
CA ARG A 212 1.72 -30.34 -1.97
C ARG A 212 1.35 -28.99 -1.36
N ASP A 213 2.25 -28.01 -1.48
CA ASP A 213 2.09 -26.69 -0.87
C ASP A 213 0.93 -25.92 -1.53
N THR A 214 0.79 -26.04 -2.86
CA THR A 214 -0.33 -25.45 -3.63
C THR A 214 -1.67 -26.04 -3.19
N LYS A 215 -1.74 -27.37 -3.01
CA LYS A 215 -2.93 -28.08 -2.53
C LYS A 215 -3.34 -27.62 -1.13
N LEU A 216 -2.39 -27.50 -0.21
CA LEU A 216 -2.65 -27.04 1.16
C LEU A 216 -3.12 -25.57 1.18
N ILE A 217 -2.44 -24.69 0.44
CA ILE A 217 -2.78 -23.26 0.40
C ILE A 217 -4.18 -23.03 -0.19
N LEU A 218 -4.54 -23.77 -1.25
CA LEU A 218 -5.82 -23.63 -1.93
C LEU A 218 -6.91 -24.56 -1.39
N GLU A 219 -6.70 -25.18 -0.23
CA GLU A 219 -7.65 -26.13 0.37
C GLU A 219 -9.03 -25.49 0.58
N SER A 220 -9.09 -24.21 0.98
CA SER A 220 -10.35 -23.48 1.15
C SER A 220 -10.64 -22.47 0.03
N PHE A 221 -9.98 -22.59 -1.13
CA PHE A 221 -10.25 -21.71 -2.27
C PHE A 221 -11.65 -22.00 -2.86
N PRO A 222 -12.50 -20.99 -3.12
CA PRO A 222 -13.90 -21.21 -3.47
C PRO A 222 -14.14 -22.01 -4.76
N SER A 223 -13.27 -21.84 -5.77
CA SER A 223 -13.42 -22.53 -7.05
C SER A 223 -12.47 -23.72 -7.14
N ARG A 224 -13.01 -24.94 -7.01
CA ARG A 224 -12.24 -26.18 -7.15
C ARG A 224 -11.65 -26.34 -8.55
N LEU A 225 -12.42 -26.06 -9.60
CA LEU A 225 -11.94 -26.09 -10.98
C LEU A 225 -10.65 -25.27 -11.17
N LEU A 226 -10.63 -24.03 -10.64
CA LEU A 226 -9.47 -23.17 -10.76
C LEU A 226 -8.30 -23.63 -9.87
N ALA A 227 -8.58 -24.12 -8.67
CA ALA A 227 -7.57 -24.65 -7.77
C ALA A 227 -6.91 -25.91 -8.35
N ASP A 228 -7.70 -26.86 -8.84
CA ASP A 228 -7.24 -28.12 -9.44
C ASP A 228 -6.43 -27.86 -10.71
N ALA A 229 -6.81 -26.87 -11.52
CA ALA A 229 -6.01 -26.43 -12.65
C ALA A 229 -4.62 -25.93 -12.20
N LEU A 230 -4.55 -25.07 -11.17
CA LEU A 230 -3.26 -24.59 -10.63
C LEU A 230 -2.41 -25.73 -10.06
N ILE A 231 -3.03 -26.66 -9.33
CA ILE A 231 -2.38 -27.85 -8.76
C ILE A 231 -1.81 -28.71 -9.89
N TRP A 232 -2.58 -28.97 -10.95
CA TRP A 232 -2.13 -29.71 -12.12
C TRP A 232 -0.97 -29.01 -12.84
N MET A 233 -0.95 -27.68 -12.90
CA MET A 233 0.16 -26.93 -13.50
C MET A 233 1.45 -26.95 -12.65
N ALA A 234 1.35 -27.22 -11.35
CA ALA A 234 2.43 -27.00 -10.38
C ALA A 234 3.64 -27.94 -10.53
N ASP A 235 3.47 -29.09 -11.19
CA ASP A 235 4.55 -30.05 -11.49
C ASP A 235 4.98 -30.06 -12.97
N LYS A 236 4.34 -29.27 -13.83
CA LYS A 236 4.61 -29.28 -15.28
C LYS A 236 5.81 -28.39 -15.61
N PRO A 237 6.86 -28.90 -16.30
CA PRO A 237 8.16 -28.21 -16.41
C PRO A 237 8.10 -26.75 -16.88
N ILE A 238 7.29 -26.44 -17.89
CA ILE A 238 7.23 -25.09 -18.49
C ILE A 238 6.29 -24.17 -17.72
N ILE A 239 5.13 -24.69 -17.29
CA ILE A 239 4.03 -23.87 -16.76
C ILE A 239 4.00 -23.80 -15.23
N ARG A 240 4.81 -24.58 -14.52
CA ARG A 240 4.93 -24.53 -13.05
C ARG A 240 5.36 -23.17 -12.52
N ALA A 241 6.19 -22.44 -13.28
CA ALA A 241 6.61 -21.08 -12.93
C ALA A 241 5.41 -20.12 -12.92
N ILE A 242 4.57 -20.18 -13.96
CA ILE A 242 3.32 -19.41 -14.01
C ILE A 242 2.34 -19.88 -12.93
N SER A 243 2.24 -21.19 -12.67
CA SER A 243 1.43 -21.71 -11.56
C SER A 243 1.82 -21.08 -10.22
N TYR A 244 3.12 -20.94 -9.95
CA TYR A 244 3.59 -20.34 -8.71
C TYR A 244 3.27 -18.84 -8.59
N TYR A 245 3.30 -18.10 -9.70
CA TYR A 245 2.79 -16.72 -9.74
C TYR A 245 1.28 -16.67 -9.44
N LEU A 246 0.50 -17.51 -10.14
CA LEU A 246 -0.96 -17.55 -10.01
C LEU A 246 -1.41 -17.99 -8.61
N LEU A 247 -0.66 -18.87 -7.95
CA LEU A 247 -0.88 -19.22 -6.54
C LEU A 247 -0.88 -17.96 -5.67
N GLY A 248 0.08 -17.06 -5.86
CA GLY A 248 0.11 -15.78 -5.15
C GLY A 248 -1.09 -14.88 -5.43
N VAL A 249 -1.59 -14.85 -6.67
CA VAL A 249 -2.81 -14.13 -7.04
C VAL A 249 -4.03 -14.73 -6.31
N PHE A 250 -4.14 -16.06 -6.28
CA PHE A 250 -5.26 -16.76 -5.62
C PHE A 250 -5.23 -16.56 -4.11
N MET A 251 -4.06 -16.59 -3.49
CA MET A 251 -3.88 -16.28 -2.07
C MET A 251 -4.39 -14.86 -1.73
N VAL A 252 -4.14 -13.87 -2.59
CA VAL A 252 -4.63 -12.50 -2.36
C VAL A 252 -6.15 -12.41 -2.53
N ILE A 253 -6.73 -13.11 -3.49
CA ILE A 253 -8.20 -13.18 -3.67
C ILE A 253 -8.86 -13.77 -2.42
N GLN A 254 -8.33 -14.88 -1.91
CA GLN A 254 -8.82 -15.52 -0.68
C GLN A 254 -8.62 -14.63 0.55
N ARG A 255 -7.48 -13.92 0.65
CA ARG A 255 -7.21 -13.01 1.77
C ARG A 255 -8.11 -11.77 1.76
N ALA A 256 -8.50 -11.29 0.59
CA ALA A 256 -9.39 -10.13 0.45
C ALA A 256 -10.82 -10.41 0.94
N SER A 257 -11.28 -11.67 0.89
CA SER A 257 -12.61 -12.07 1.38
C SER A 257 -12.62 -12.43 2.87
N GLY A 258 -11.55 -13.01 3.40
CA GLY A 258 -11.48 -13.59 4.76
C GLY A 258 -11.43 -12.63 5.95
N GLY A 259 -11.44 -11.31 5.72
CA GLY A 259 -11.44 -10.29 6.79
C GLY A 259 -10.13 -10.20 7.59
N ASN A 260 -10.12 -9.30 8.58
CA ASN A 260 -9.03 -9.14 9.54
C ASN A 260 -9.58 -8.50 10.82
N THR A 261 -9.10 -8.95 11.99
CA THR A 261 -9.38 -8.26 13.25
C THR A 261 -8.76 -6.87 13.21
N THR A 262 -9.61 -5.86 13.13
CA THR A 262 -9.21 -4.46 12.99
C THR A 262 -9.93 -3.62 14.03
N TYR A 263 -9.21 -2.71 14.67
CA TYR A 263 -9.80 -1.62 15.44
C TYR A 263 -10.07 -0.40 14.55
N PHE A 264 -11.28 0.17 14.68
CA PHE A 264 -11.71 1.35 13.96
C PHE A 264 -12.81 2.09 14.75
N LEU A 265 -12.62 3.40 15.00
CA LEU A 265 -13.59 4.28 15.66
C LEU A 265 -14.18 3.70 16.96
N GLY A 266 -13.32 3.21 17.86
CA GLY A 266 -13.75 2.63 19.13
C GLY A 266 -14.28 1.20 19.05
N GLN A 267 -14.37 0.59 17.86
CA GLN A 267 -14.91 -0.75 17.66
C GLN A 267 -13.84 -1.73 17.18
N VAL A 268 -14.03 -3.02 17.45
CA VAL A 268 -13.21 -4.13 16.93
C VAL A 268 -14.08 -5.09 16.14
N SER A 269 -13.70 -5.34 14.89
CA SER A 269 -14.44 -6.20 13.96
C SER A 269 -13.48 -7.14 13.23
N ALA A 270 -13.92 -8.35 12.91
CA ALA A 270 -13.25 -9.21 11.92
C ALA A 270 -13.91 -9.13 10.52
N ALA A 271 -15.12 -8.60 10.43
CA ALA A 271 -15.87 -8.43 9.18
C ALA A 271 -15.49 -7.14 8.42
N GLY A 272 -15.03 -6.12 9.12
CA GLY A 272 -14.64 -4.82 8.54
C GLY A 272 -15.81 -3.85 8.34
N TRP A 273 -15.51 -2.65 7.82
CA TRP A 273 -16.44 -1.57 7.55
C TRP A 273 -16.28 -1.02 6.14
N LYS A 274 -17.40 -0.83 5.43
CA LYS A 274 -17.40 -0.17 4.11
C LYS A 274 -16.86 1.27 4.16
N ILE A 275 -17.08 1.97 5.27
CA ILE A 275 -16.67 3.36 5.47
C ILE A 275 -15.22 3.51 5.93
N PHE A 276 -14.52 2.40 6.22
CA PHE A 276 -13.13 2.41 6.70
C PHE A 276 -12.21 3.19 5.77
N PHE A 277 -12.16 2.80 4.48
CA PHE A 277 -11.25 3.41 3.52
C PHE A 277 -11.52 4.91 3.28
N PRO A 278 -12.77 5.37 3.07
CA PRO A 278 -13.07 6.79 2.98
C PRO A 278 -12.59 7.62 4.19
N ILE A 279 -12.92 7.18 5.41
CA ILE A 279 -12.54 7.92 6.63
C ILE A 279 -11.03 7.90 6.82
N VAL A 280 -10.41 6.72 6.74
CA VAL A 280 -8.96 6.57 6.92
C VAL A 280 -8.20 7.36 5.85
N TYR A 281 -8.66 7.39 4.60
CA TYR A 281 -8.05 8.22 3.57
C TYR A 281 -8.10 9.70 3.93
N ILE A 282 -9.27 10.21 4.35
CA ILE A 282 -9.44 11.62 4.74
C ILE A 282 -8.48 11.99 5.88
N ILE A 283 -8.42 11.20 6.95
CA ILE A 283 -7.65 11.55 8.16
C ILE A 283 -6.14 11.30 8.01
N LYS A 284 -5.71 10.46 7.07
CA LYS A 284 -4.30 10.14 6.81
C LYS A 284 -3.63 11.03 5.76
N GLN A 285 -4.41 11.78 4.99
CA GLN A 285 -3.86 12.74 4.01
C GLN A 285 -3.71 14.14 4.61
N PRO A 286 -2.70 14.93 4.21
CA PRO A 286 -2.59 16.32 4.62
C PRO A 286 -3.86 17.10 4.31
N LEU A 287 -4.32 17.91 5.26
CA LEU A 287 -5.57 18.65 5.12
C LEU A 287 -5.53 19.60 3.90
N THR A 288 -4.36 20.17 3.62
CA THR A 288 -4.08 20.97 2.42
C THR A 288 -4.33 20.21 1.12
N PHE A 289 -3.93 18.93 1.05
CA PHE A 289 -4.20 18.09 -0.11
C PHE A 289 -5.70 17.80 -0.26
N ILE A 290 -6.41 17.58 0.85
CA ILE A 290 -7.87 17.41 0.84
C ILE A 290 -8.57 18.69 0.35
N ILE A 291 -8.13 19.87 0.81
CA ILE A 291 -8.63 21.17 0.33
C ILE A 291 -8.40 21.31 -1.18
N LEU A 292 -7.20 21.02 -1.67
CA LEU A 292 -6.87 21.06 -3.10
C LEU A 292 -7.69 20.04 -3.91
N LEU A 293 -7.93 18.85 -3.37
CA LEU A 293 -8.76 17.82 -4.00
C LEU A 293 -10.21 18.29 -4.13
N ILE A 294 -10.81 18.80 -3.05
CA ILE A 294 -12.18 19.33 -3.07
C ILE A 294 -12.28 20.52 -4.02
N ALA A 295 -11.34 21.47 -3.94
CA ALA A 295 -11.29 22.62 -4.85
C ALA A 295 -11.15 22.18 -6.32
N SER A 296 -10.38 21.13 -6.60
CA SER A 296 -10.23 20.56 -7.94
C SER A 296 -11.53 19.95 -8.46
N ILE A 297 -12.28 19.23 -7.62
CA ILE A 297 -13.58 18.66 -7.97
C ILE A 297 -14.60 19.78 -8.21
N LEU A 298 -14.67 20.77 -7.33
CA LEU A 298 -15.56 21.93 -7.47
C LEU A 298 -15.23 22.74 -8.73
N TYR A 299 -13.94 22.95 -9.02
CA TYR A 299 -13.51 23.62 -10.25
C TYR A 299 -13.88 22.81 -11.49
N ALA A 300 -13.70 21.48 -11.46
CA ALA A 300 -14.10 20.61 -12.56
C ALA A 300 -15.62 20.67 -12.80
N ALA A 301 -16.43 20.65 -11.74
CA ALA A 301 -17.89 20.79 -11.82
C ALA A 301 -18.30 22.18 -12.35
N TRP A 302 -17.71 23.25 -11.83
CA TRP A 302 -17.95 24.63 -12.27
C TRP A 302 -17.56 24.88 -13.73
N SER A 303 -16.54 24.18 -14.22
CA SER A 303 -16.09 24.29 -15.62
C SER A 303 -17.09 23.70 -16.62
N ILE A 304 -18.11 22.99 -16.16
CA ILE A 304 -19.17 22.41 -17.00
C ILE A 304 -20.22 23.49 -17.29
N LYS A 305 -20.03 24.23 -18.40
CA LYS A 305 -20.90 25.36 -18.78
C LYS A 305 -22.30 25.00 -19.29
N LYS A 306 -22.51 23.76 -19.74
CA LYS A 306 -23.78 23.30 -20.32
C LYS A 306 -24.41 22.23 -19.43
N PRO A 307 -25.75 22.19 -19.30
CA PRO A 307 -26.45 21.20 -18.48
C PRO A 307 -26.04 19.76 -18.79
N LEU A 308 -25.83 18.94 -17.77
CA LEU A 308 -25.30 17.57 -17.93
C LEU A 308 -26.21 16.66 -18.77
N TRP A 309 -27.51 16.94 -18.79
CA TRP A 309 -28.51 16.18 -19.54
C TRP A 309 -28.56 16.49 -21.05
N GLU A 310 -27.90 17.56 -21.51
CA GLU A 310 -27.87 17.86 -22.94
C GLU A 310 -26.92 16.94 -23.70
N LYS A 311 -27.46 16.02 -24.51
CA LYS A 311 -26.72 15.09 -25.38
C LYS A 311 -25.58 14.36 -24.62
N PRO A 312 -25.89 13.68 -23.50
CA PRO A 312 -24.90 13.18 -22.54
C PRO A 312 -23.91 12.21 -23.20
N ILE A 313 -24.41 11.30 -24.03
CA ILE A 313 -23.61 10.29 -24.74
C ILE A 313 -22.59 10.94 -25.68
N LYS A 314 -23.01 11.94 -26.47
CA LYS A 314 -22.13 12.65 -27.41
C LYS A 314 -21.07 13.48 -26.69
N ARG A 315 -21.44 14.14 -25.59
CA ARG A 315 -20.51 14.91 -24.75
C ARG A 315 -19.47 14.01 -24.11
N PHE A 316 -19.90 12.88 -23.54
CA PHE A 316 -19.00 11.90 -22.93
C PHE A 316 -18.00 11.35 -23.95
N LYS A 317 -18.47 10.94 -25.13
CA LYS A 317 -17.62 10.47 -26.23
C LYS A 317 -16.58 11.53 -26.65
N SER A 318 -17.03 12.77 -26.84
CA SER A 318 -16.15 13.89 -27.19
C SER A 318 -15.11 14.16 -26.12
N TRP A 319 -15.53 14.18 -24.85
CA TRP A 319 -14.66 14.43 -23.71
C TRP A 319 -13.59 13.34 -23.56
N ILE A 320 -13.96 12.05 -23.64
CA ILE A 320 -12.98 10.95 -23.63
C ILE A 320 -12.01 11.09 -24.82
N GLY A 321 -12.50 11.46 -26.00
CA GLY A 321 -11.65 11.65 -27.18
C GLY A 321 -10.57 12.71 -27.01
N LEU A 322 -10.86 13.79 -26.28
CA LEU A 322 -9.95 14.91 -26.02
C LEU A 322 -9.10 14.73 -24.75
N HIS A 323 -9.66 14.09 -23.73
CA HIS A 323 -9.09 13.95 -22.38
C HIS A 323 -8.87 12.49 -22.00
N PHE A 324 -8.46 11.65 -22.96
CA PHE A 324 -8.30 10.21 -22.73
C PHE A 324 -7.36 9.87 -21.56
N PRO A 325 -6.20 10.54 -21.39
CA PRO A 325 -5.35 10.31 -20.22
C PRO A 325 -6.06 10.63 -18.89
N GLU A 326 -6.76 11.75 -18.80
CA GLU A 326 -7.53 12.11 -17.60
C GLU A 326 -8.62 11.10 -17.29
N PHE A 327 -9.35 10.65 -18.32
CA PHE A 327 -10.32 9.57 -18.21
C PHE A 327 -9.67 8.28 -17.68
N ALA A 328 -8.53 7.89 -18.23
CA ALA A 328 -7.82 6.69 -17.80
C ALA A 328 -7.37 6.77 -16.33
N MET A 329 -6.92 7.94 -15.87
CA MET A 329 -6.57 8.15 -14.46
C MET A 329 -7.80 8.05 -13.56
N LEU A 330 -8.93 8.66 -13.94
CA LEU A 330 -10.19 8.52 -13.21
C LEU A 330 -10.70 7.08 -13.18
N LEU A 331 -10.55 6.35 -14.29
CA LEU A 331 -10.94 4.94 -14.37
C LEU A 331 -10.07 4.07 -13.47
N ALA A 332 -8.75 4.30 -13.43
CA ALA A 332 -7.84 3.59 -12.52
C ALA A 332 -8.23 3.82 -11.05
N ILE A 333 -8.52 5.08 -10.69
CA ILE A 333 -9.02 5.45 -9.35
C ILE A 333 -10.34 4.71 -9.07
N ALA A 334 -11.30 4.76 -9.99
CA ALA A 334 -12.62 4.17 -9.82
C ALA A 334 -12.58 2.64 -9.63
N ILE A 335 -11.81 1.92 -10.46
CA ILE A 335 -11.66 0.46 -10.35
C ILE A 335 -11.05 0.09 -8.99
N TYR A 336 -9.98 0.78 -8.61
CA TYR A 336 -9.24 0.44 -7.40
C TYR A 336 -10.06 0.74 -6.14
N TRP A 337 -10.78 1.87 -6.10
CA TRP A 337 -11.73 2.19 -5.03
C TRP A 337 -12.88 1.21 -4.98
N ALA A 338 -13.46 0.81 -6.13
CA ALA A 338 -14.55 -0.16 -6.17
C ALA A 338 -14.13 -1.52 -5.59
N VAL A 339 -12.91 -1.98 -5.86
CA VAL A 339 -12.36 -3.19 -5.25
C VAL A 339 -12.10 -3.00 -3.77
N SER A 340 -11.52 -1.87 -3.37
CA SER A 340 -11.19 -1.59 -1.96
C SER A 340 -12.44 -1.50 -1.08
N LEU A 341 -13.52 -0.89 -1.56
CA LEU A 341 -14.80 -0.76 -0.84
C LEU A 341 -15.56 -2.09 -0.69
N LYS A 342 -15.24 -3.09 -1.51
CA LYS A 342 -15.80 -4.46 -1.43
C LYS A 342 -14.93 -5.42 -0.61
N SER A 343 -13.71 -5.03 -0.29
CA SER A 343 -12.76 -5.85 0.46
C SER A 343 -13.04 -5.77 1.96
N ASN A 344 -13.07 -6.93 2.63
CA ASN A 344 -13.15 -7.01 4.09
C ASN A 344 -11.77 -6.77 4.77
N LEU A 345 -10.71 -6.67 3.96
CA LEU A 345 -9.35 -6.45 4.44
C LEU A 345 -9.09 -4.98 4.78
N ASN A 346 -9.66 -4.51 5.88
CA ASN A 346 -9.50 -3.13 6.37
C ASN A 346 -8.24 -2.96 7.23
N ILE A 347 -7.07 -3.14 6.61
CA ILE A 347 -5.76 -2.99 7.27
C ILE A 347 -4.98 -1.82 6.66
N GLY A 348 -5.54 -0.63 6.87
CA GLY A 348 -4.87 0.65 6.66
C GLY A 348 -4.89 1.27 5.27
N VAL A 349 -4.59 2.56 5.22
CA VAL A 349 -4.62 3.42 4.01
C VAL A 349 -3.70 2.90 2.90
N ARG A 350 -2.70 2.09 3.28
CA ARG A 350 -1.71 1.52 2.37
C ARG A 350 -2.31 0.76 1.21
N HIS A 351 -3.49 0.18 1.39
CA HIS A 351 -4.17 -0.53 0.31
C HIS A 351 -4.55 0.40 -0.82
N LEU A 352 -4.80 1.69 -0.55
CA LEU A 352 -5.14 2.70 -1.54
C LEU A 352 -3.91 3.36 -2.19
N ILE A 353 -2.69 3.14 -1.72
CA ILE A 353 -1.47 3.78 -2.24
C ILE A 353 -1.37 3.76 -3.79
N PRO A 354 -1.80 2.71 -4.51
CA PRO A 354 -1.74 2.74 -5.97
C PRO A 354 -2.59 3.80 -6.67
N VAL A 355 -3.59 4.38 -5.99
CA VAL A 355 -4.42 5.47 -6.56
C VAL A 355 -3.78 6.85 -6.38
N PHE A 356 -2.86 7.00 -5.42
CA PHE A 356 -2.28 8.29 -5.03
C PHE A 356 -1.62 9.04 -6.19
N PRO A 357 -0.74 8.44 -7.01
CA PRO A 357 -0.08 9.19 -8.07
C PRO A 357 -1.06 9.67 -9.15
N PHE A 358 -2.14 8.93 -9.42
CA PHE A 358 -3.20 9.36 -10.33
C PHE A 358 -3.98 10.55 -9.76
N THR A 359 -4.40 10.47 -8.50
CA THR A 359 -5.12 11.56 -7.82
C THR A 359 -4.25 12.81 -7.74
N ILE A 360 -2.99 12.68 -7.33
CA ILE A 360 -2.05 13.81 -7.23
C ILE A 360 -1.87 14.51 -8.57
N LEU A 361 -1.71 13.76 -9.67
CA LEU A 361 -1.54 14.34 -11.00
C LEU A 361 -2.82 15.09 -11.43
N LEU A 362 -4.01 14.50 -11.26
CA LEU A 362 -5.29 15.14 -11.58
C LEU A 362 -5.53 16.42 -10.77
N VAL A 363 -5.29 16.38 -9.45
CA VAL A 363 -5.40 17.55 -8.55
C VAL A 363 -4.43 18.64 -8.96
N SER A 364 -3.20 18.28 -9.31
CA SER A 364 -2.20 19.24 -9.78
C SER A 364 -2.64 19.92 -11.08
N ALA A 365 -3.16 19.14 -12.03
CA ALA A 365 -3.62 19.66 -13.31
C ALA A 365 -4.82 20.61 -13.15
N ALA A 366 -5.80 20.25 -12.33
CA ALA A 366 -6.96 21.09 -12.03
C ALA A 366 -6.55 22.38 -11.31
N THR A 367 -5.66 22.28 -10.32
CA THR A 367 -5.15 23.42 -9.55
C THR A 367 -4.44 24.43 -10.47
N ILE A 368 -3.53 23.98 -11.33
CA ILE A 368 -2.84 24.88 -12.29
C ILE A 368 -3.81 25.46 -13.33
N LYS A 369 -4.82 24.71 -13.78
CA LYS A 369 -5.86 25.23 -14.68
C LYS A 369 -6.70 26.34 -14.01
N TRP A 370 -6.95 26.24 -12.70
CA TRP A 370 -7.67 27.24 -11.90
C TRP A 370 -6.86 28.52 -11.63
N LEU A 371 -5.53 28.44 -11.63
CA LEU A 371 -4.59 29.58 -11.52
C LEU A 371 -4.56 30.44 -12.80
N LYS A 372 -5.71 30.99 -13.18
CA LYS A 372 -5.88 31.94 -14.28
C LYS A 372 -6.66 33.17 -13.80
N PRO A 373 -6.52 34.33 -14.48
CA PRO A 373 -7.33 35.51 -14.21
C PRO A 373 -8.85 35.21 -14.28
N PRO A 374 -9.68 35.96 -13.55
CA PRO A 374 -9.33 37.02 -12.59
C PRO A 374 -8.74 36.47 -11.26
N LEU A 375 -8.28 37.37 -10.38
CA LEU A 375 -7.75 37.07 -9.04
C LEU A 375 -6.47 36.22 -9.01
N LEU A 376 -5.60 36.34 -10.02
CA LEU A 376 -4.40 35.50 -10.11
C LEU A 376 -3.47 35.65 -8.89
N LEU A 377 -3.26 36.87 -8.40
CA LEU A 377 -2.38 37.14 -7.25
C LEU A 377 -2.94 36.52 -5.95
N PRO A 378 -4.20 36.77 -5.53
CA PRO A 378 -4.80 36.09 -4.39
C PRO A 378 -4.75 34.56 -4.48
N LYS A 379 -5.06 33.99 -5.66
CA LYS A 379 -5.01 32.54 -5.86
C LYS A 379 -3.59 31.96 -5.69
N LYS A 380 -2.56 32.68 -6.15
CA LYS A 380 -1.16 32.30 -5.94
C LYS A 380 -0.77 32.36 -4.46
N ILE A 381 -1.16 33.42 -3.75
CA ILE A 381 -0.90 33.57 -2.31
C ILE A 381 -1.55 32.41 -1.55
N LEU A 382 -2.82 32.10 -1.84
CA LEU A 382 -3.52 30.97 -1.24
C LEU A 382 -2.80 29.65 -1.50
N LEU A 383 -2.44 29.37 -2.76
CA LEU A 383 -1.72 28.15 -3.10
C LEU A 383 -0.37 28.08 -2.37
N SER A 384 0.41 29.17 -2.35
CA SER A 384 1.69 29.22 -1.62
C SER A 384 1.49 28.92 -0.13
N GLY A 385 0.46 29.49 0.50
CA GLY A 385 0.10 29.19 1.89
C GLY A 385 -0.22 27.71 2.11
N LEU A 386 -1.02 27.10 1.22
CA LEU A 386 -1.35 25.67 1.28
C LEU A 386 -0.11 24.78 1.10
N LEU A 387 0.82 25.15 0.21
CA LEU A 387 2.05 24.38 0.01
C LEU A 387 2.99 24.49 1.22
N ILE A 388 3.15 25.69 1.79
CA ILE A 388 3.94 25.90 3.00
C ILE A 388 3.34 25.10 4.17
N TRP A 389 2.01 25.17 4.37
CA TRP A 389 1.33 24.39 5.38
C TRP A 389 1.52 22.89 5.17
N GLN A 390 1.42 22.39 3.93
CA GLN A 390 1.67 20.97 3.64
C GLN A 390 3.10 20.55 4.03
N ALA A 391 4.10 21.36 3.67
CA ALA A 391 5.49 21.08 4.00
C ALA A 391 5.70 21.06 5.52
N ILE A 392 5.18 22.05 6.25
CA ILE A 392 5.27 22.13 7.72
C ILE A 392 4.58 20.91 8.37
N SER A 393 3.36 20.58 7.92
CA SER A 393 2.57 19.45 8.46
C SER A 393 3.31 18.12 8.30
N VAL A 394 3.99 17.89 7.18
CA VAL A 394 4.73 16.65 6.93
C VAL A 394 6.09 16.65 7.64
N ILE A 395 6.84 17.77 7.62
CA ILE A 395 8.15 17.87 8.26
C ILE A 395 8.04 17.75 9.77
N SER A 396 7.01 18.33 10.39
CA SER A 396 6.81 18.32 11.85
C SER A 396 6.63 16.92 12.44
N VAL A 397 6.19 15.95 11.62
CA VAL A 397 5.99 14.55 12.03
C VAL A 397 7.25 13.71 11.76
N CYS A 398 8.30 14.25 11.15
CA CYS A 398 9.55 13.53 10.94
C CYS A 398 10.15 13.08 12.30
N PRO A 399 10.63 11.83 12.44
CA PRO A 399 10.71 10.75 11.44
C PRO A 399 9.52 9.77 11.42
N HIS A 400 8.42 10.08 12.10
CA HIS A 400 7.26 9.24 12.38
C HIS A 400 6.14 9.30 11.32
N PHE A 401 6.48 9.35 10.04
CA PHE A 401 5.52 9.53 8.94
C PHE A 401 4.39 8.51 8.92
N LEU A 402 4.63 7.28 9.39
CA LEU A 402 3.58 6.26 9.48
C LEU A 402 2.47 6.69 10.45
N ALA A 403 2.83 7.34 11.55
CA ALA A 403 1.92 7.90 12.54
C ALA A 403 1.29 9.24 12.13
N TYR A 404 1.49 9.72 10.90
CA TYR A 404 0.87 10.97 10.45
C TYR A 404 -0.65 10.85 10.42
N PHE A 405 -1.34 11.71 11.14
CA PHE A 405 -2.75 12.01 10.98
C PHE A 405 -2.90 13.51 10.84
N ASN A 406 -3.90 13.97 10.10
CA ASN A 406 -4.09 15.39 9.89
C ASN A 406 -4.73 16.09 11.10
N GLU A 407 -4.79 17.41 10.99
CA GLU A 407 -5.17 18.32 12.05
C GLU A 407 -6.64 18.14 12.49
N LEU A 408 -7.53 17.63 11.61
CA LEU A 408 -8.95 17.40 11.94
C LEU A 408 -9.16 16.38 13.06
N VAL A 409 -8.21 15.46 13.24
CA VAL A 409 -8.28 14.39 14.24
C VAL A 409 -7.26 14.58 15.36
N GLY A 410 -6.71 15.78 15.51
CA GLY A 410 -5.72 16.10 16.55
C GLY A 410 -4.30 15.64 16.24
N GLY A 411 -4.01 15.33 14.97
CA GLY A 411 -2.66 15.00 14.54
C GLY A 411 -2.17 13.62 15.02
N PRO A 412 -0.84 13.35 14.93
CA PRO A 412 -0.27 12.06 15.32
C PRO A 412 -0.51 11.69 16.79
N ASN A 413 -0.78 12.66 17.66
CA ASN A 413 -1.01 12.44 19.08
C ASN A 413 -2.32 11.72 19.40
N ASN A 414 -3.33 11.83 18.52
CA ASN A 414 -4.70 11.35 18.73
C ASN A 414 -5.16 10.36 17.66
N GLY A 415 -4.38 10.15 16.60
CA GLY A 415 -4.76 9.27 15.48
C GLY A 415 -5.11 7.83 15.89
N TYR A 416 -4.46 7.31 16.94
CA TYR A 416 -4.72 5.98 17.48
C TYR A 416 -6.17 5.78 17.98
N ILE A 417 -6.88 6.85 18.32
CA ILE A 417 -8.30 6.82 18.73
C ILE A 417 -9.20 6.45 17.54
N TYR A 418 -8.76 6.74 16.32
CA TYR A 418 -9.56 6.49 15.12
C TYR A 418 -9.19 5.15 14.47
N THR A 419 -7.89 4.84 14.39
CA THR A 419 -7.39 3.60 13.81
C THR A 419 -5.92 3.35 14.19
N VAL A 420 -5.53 2.08 14.19
CA VAL A 420 -4.21 1.57 14.61
C VAL A 420 -3.69 0.58 13.55
N ASP A 421 -2.86 -0.41 13.92
CA ASP A 421 -2.20 -1.36 13.02
C ASP A 421 -1.32 -0.59 12.00
N SER A 422 -1.30 -1.02 10.75
CA SER A 422 -0.60 -0.44 9.60
C SER A 422 -0.90 1.03 9.30
N ASN A 423 -1.88 1.64 9.96
CA ASN A 423 -2.08 3.09 9.94
C ASN A 423 -1.19 3.83 10.95
N LEU A 424 -0.50 3.14 11.85
CA LEU A 424 0.23 3.73 12.96
C LEU A 424 1.58 3.02 13.20
N ASP A 425 1.58 1.68 13.25
CA ASP A 425 2.74 0.88 13.60
C ASP A 425 2.83 -0.48 12.91
N TRP A 426 4.07 -0.95 12.75
CA TRP A 426 4.42 -2.35 12.46
C TRP A 426 5.67 -2.78 13.23
N GLY A 427 5.99 -2.05 14.31
CA GLY A 427 7.10 -2.40 15.17
C GLY A 427 8.34 -1.53 15.08
N GLN A 428 8.28 -0.43 14.34
CA GLN A 428 9.44 0.45 14.14
C GLN A 428 9.93 1.17 15.41
N ASP A 429 9.14 1.16 16.49
CA ASP A 429 9.36 1.98 17.69
C ASP A 429 10.00 1.24 18.87
N LEU A 430 10.23 -0.08 18.81
CA LEU A 430 10.99 -0.81 19.85
C LEU A 430 12.39 -0.22 20.06
N LYS A 431 13.06 0.18 18.97
CA LYS A 431 14.35 0.87 19.06
C LYS A 431 14.27 2.13 19.91
N ARG A 432 13.20 2.92 19.71
CA ARG A 432 12.99 4.19 20.40
C ARG A 432 12.55 3.97 21.84
N LEU A 433 11.81 2.90 22.11
CA LEU A 433 11.49 2.47 23.47
C LEU A 433 12.78 2.18 24.24
N ASN A 434 13.70 1.40 23.66
CA ASN A 434 14.99 1.14 24.32
C ASN A 434 15.76 2.44 24.61
N GLN A 435 15.84 3.36 23.64
CA GLN A 435 16.49 4.66 23.82
C GLN A 435 15.87 5.47 24.97
N TRP A 436 14.54 5.42 25.11
CA TRP A 436 13.84 6.07 26.22
C TRP A 436 14.15 5.40 27.57
N LEU A 437 14.22 4.06 27.63
CA LEU A 437 14.61 3.34 28.85
C LEU A 437 16.04 3.68 29.29
N GLU A 438 17.00 3.72 28.36
CA GLU A 438 18.38 4.14 28.67
C GLU A 438 18.41 5.55 29.24
N LYS A 439 17.73 6.49 28.58
CA LYS A 439 17.70 7.90 28.98
C LYS A 439 17.12 8.08 30.39
N ASN A 440 16.10 7.30 30.75
CA ASN A 440 15.43 7.39 32.04
C ASN A 440 15.98 6.40 33.08
N LYS A 441 17.05 5.67 32.77
CA LYS A 441 17.68 4.67 33.66
C LYS A 441 16.70 3.60 34.18
N ILE A 442 15.77 3.18 33.33
CA ILE A 442 14.79 2.13 33.65
C ILE A 442 15.39 0.76 33.30
N ASN A 443 15.51 -0.09 34.32
CA ASN A 443 16.18 -1.39 34.20
C ASN A 443 15.23 -2.56 33.92
N LYS A 444 13.93 -2.41 34.17
CA LYS A 444 12.90 -3.42 33.90
C LYS A 444 11.61 -2.75 33.45
N ILE A 445 10.95 -3.33 32.45
CA ILE A 445 9.66 -2.87 31.94
C ILE A 445 8.85 -4.05 31.42
N TYR A 446 7.57 -4.09 31.77
CA TYR A 446 6.60 -4.99 31.17
C TYR A 446 6.21 -4.48 29.78
N VAL A 447 6.17 -5.36 28.78
CA VAL A 447 5.87 -4.94 27.40
C VAL A 447 4.86 -5.88 26.76
N ASP A 448 3.74 -5.31 26.30
CA ASP A 448 2.83 -5.96 25.35
C ASP A 448 2.90 -5.22 24.00
N TYR A 449 3.40 -5.91 22.98
CA TYR A 449 3.95 -5.28 21.80
C TYR A 449 3.40 -5.84 20.50
N PHE A 450 2.93 -4.94 19.65
CA PHE A 450 2.46 -5.22 18.30
C PHE A 450 3.55 -4.90 17.27
N GLY A 451 3.87 -5.87 16.40
CA GLY A 451 4.73 -5.65 15.23
C GLY A 451 5.60 -6.86 14.88
N GLY A 452 6.36 -6.75 13.78
CA GLY A 452 7.21 -7.83 13.24
C GLY A 452 8.66 -7.82 13.74
N SER A 453 8.97 -7.06 14.79
CA SER A 453 10.32 -6.95 15.38
C SER A 453 10.40 -7.73 16.70
N ASP A 454 11.61 -7.97 17.22
CA ASP A 454 11.82 -8.83 18.39
C ASP A 454 12.07 -8.03 19.69
N THR A 455 11.23 -8.18 20.72
CA THR A 455 11.37 -7.41 21.97
C THR A 455 12.68 -7.72 22.71
N LYS A 456 13.04 -9.01 22.79
CA LYS A 456 14.24 -9.46 23.51
C LYS A 456 15.53 -8.97 22.86
N TYR A 457 15.60 -8.96 21.54
CA TYR A 457 16.74 -8.42 20.79
C TYR A 457 16.96 -6.93 21.05
N TYR A 458 15.88 -6.15 21.18
CA TYR A 458 15.96 -4.69 21.35
C TYR A 458 16.13 -4.23 22.80
N LEU A 459 15.54 -4.94 23.76
CA LEU A 459 15.48 -4.54 25.16
C LEU A 459 16.38 -5.40 26.07
N GLY A 460 16.83 -6.57 25.61
CA GLY A 460 17.67 -7.50 26.37
C GLY A 460 17.03 -7.86 27.70
N ASP A 461 17.82 -7.75 28.77
CA ASP A 461 17.39 -8.08 30.14
C ASP A 461 16.36 -7.09 30.72
N LYS A 462 16.10 -5.96 30.06
CA LYS A 462 15.09 -4.99 30.52
C LYS A 462 13.66 -5.46 30.25
N PHE A 463 13.46 -6.36 29.30
CA PHE A 463 12.15 -6.82 28.89
C PHE A 463 11.55 -7.81 29.89
N LEU A 464 10.32 -7.53 30.31
CA LEU A 464 9.42 -8.46 30.97
C LEU A 464 8.19 -8.66 30.08
N PRO A 465 7.74 -9.90 29.81
CA PRO A 465 6.59 -10.14 28.96
C PRO A 465 5.28 -9.71 29.65
N TRP A 466 4.39 -9.11 28.87
CA TRP A 466 3.00 -8.84 29.24
C TRP A 466 2.07 -9.18 28.07
N TRP A 467 0.81 -9.45 28.37
CA TRP A 467 -0.25 -9.61 27.38
C TRP A 467 -1.58 -9.18 28.01
N GLY A 468 -2.50 -8.71 27.18
CA GLY A 468 -3.70 -8.02 27.64
C GLY A 468 -4.56 -8.77 28.66
N THR A 469 -4.77 -10.07 28.48
CA THR A 469 -5.68 -10.89 29.30
C THR A 469 -5.08 -11.34 30.64
N ARG A 470 -3.85 -10.92 30.96
CA ARG A 470 -3.21 -11.20 32.25
C ARG A 470 -3.84 -10.38 33.38
N ASP A 471 -3.95 -10.94 34.59
CA ASP A 471 -4.51 -10.22 35.74
C ASP A 471 -3.63 -8.99 36.07
N PRO A 472 -4.19 -7.76 36.02
CA PRO A 472 -3.45 -6.54 36.36
C PRO A 472 -2.84 -6.56 37.78
N LYS A 473 -3.41 -7.34 38.71
CA LYS A 473 -2.88 -7.50 40.08
C LYS A 473 -1.53 -8.20 40.13
N GLU A 474 -1.14 -8.91 39.07
CA GLU A 474 0.18 -9.53 38.97
C GLU A 474 1.28 -8.51 38.65
N LEU A 475 0.93 -7.28 38.26
CA LEU A 475 1.90 -6.25 37.95
C LEU A 475 2.35 -5.56 39.26
N PRO A 476 3.63 -5.63 39.66
CA PRO A 476 4.09 -5.03 40.91
C PRO A 476 3.94 -3.51 40.89
N GLN A 477 3.53 -2.93 42.03
CA GLN A 477 3.46 -1.48 42.21
C GLN A 477 4.85 -0.83 41.99
N GLY A 478 4.89 0.32 41.32
CA GLY A 478 6.10 1.00 40.87
C GLY A 478 6.68 0.46 39.55
N SER A 479 6.02 -0.51 38.90
CA SER A 479 6.49 -1.04 37.62
C SER A 479 6.12 -0.13 36.44
N TYR A 480 6.95 -0.18 35.39
CA TYR A 480 6.60 0.38 34.09
C TYR A 480 5.92 -0.67 33.21
N LEU A 481 4.89 -0.26 32.47
CA LEU A 481 4.21 -1.06 31.46
C LEU A 481 4.17 -0.30 30.13
N ALA A 482 4.75 -0.88 29.08
CA ALA A 482 4.66 -0.38 27.70
C ALA A 482 3.65 -1.21 26.91
N VAL A 483 2.64 -0.57 26.33
CA VAL A 483 1.62 -1.22 25.50
C VAL A 483 1.58 -0.58 24.12
N SER A 484 1.70 -1.38 23.07
CA SER A 484 1.46 -0.92 21.70
C SER A 484 0.01 -0.46 21.55
N ALA A 485 -0.18 0.69 20.90
CA ALA A 485 -1.48 1.31 20.67
C ALA A 485 -2.47 0.35 19.97
N THR A 486 -1.96 -0.51 19.08
CA THR A 486 -2.77 -1.52 18.40
C THR A 486 -3.42 -2.51 19.37
N PHE A 487 -2.65 -3.05 20.32
CA PHE A 487 -3.19 -3.93 21.36
C PHE A 487 -3.98 -3.16 22.42
N LEU A 488 -3.53 -1.96 22.77
CA LEU A 488 -4.26 -1.10 23.71
C LEU A 488 -5.69 -0.81 23.21
N GLN A 489 -5.83 -0.42 21.93
CA GLN A 489 -7.13 -0.12 21.34
C GLN A 489 -7.93 -1.38 21.02
N GLY A 490 -7.29 -2.45 20.55
CA GLY A 490 -7.95 -3.75 20.38
C GLY A 490 -8.52 -4.28 21.69
N GLY A 491 -7.83 -4.07 22.81
CA GLY A 491 -8.30 -4.46 24.14
C GLY A 491 -9.29 -3.52 24.80
N ARG A 492 -9.54 -2.35 24.22
CA ARG A 492 -10.52 -1.37 24.75
C ARG A 492 -11.76 -1.25 23.87
N GLY A 493 -11.65 -1.60 22.60
CA GLY A 493 -12.70 -1.37 21.64
C GLY A 493 -13.91 -2.28 21.86
N GLU A 494 -15.07 -1.80 21.46
CA GLU A 494 -16.33 -2.51 21.53
C GLU A 494 -16.37 -3.62 20.46
N PRO A 495 -16.64 -4.87 20.82
CA PRO A 495 -16.71 -5.96 19.86
C PRO A 495 -17.96 -5.79 18.98
N VAL A 496 -17.77 -5.87 17.66
CA VAL A 496 -18.87 -5.84 16.69
C VAL A 496 -18.74 -6.99 15.69
N SER A 497 -19.52 -6.97 14.60
CA SER A 497 -19.65 -8.04 13.61
C SER A 497 -18.36 -8.82 13.31
N GLY A 498 -18.45 -10.15 13.45
CA GLY A 498 -17.38 -11.09 13.15
C GLY A 498 -16.30 -11.24 14.23
N PHE A 499 -16.29 -10.42 15.29
CA PHE A 499 -15.30 -10.53 16.36
C PHE A 499 -15.90 -11.20 17.61
N ASN A 500 -15.36 -12.36 17.97
CA ASN A 500 -15.78 -13.16 19.14
C ASN A 500 -14.69 -13.25 20.22
N GLY A 501 -13.63 -12.45 20.12
CA GLY A 501 -12.54 -12.43 21.10
C GLY A 501 -12.88 -11.61 22.35
N GLU A 502 -12.06 -11.75 23.39
CA GLU A 502 -12.17 -10.93 24.60
C GLU A 502 -11.82 -9.46 24.30
N THR A 503 -12.53 -8.55 24.97
CA THR A 503 -12.25 -7.11 24.99
C THR A 503 -12.34 -6.59 26.43
N GLY A 504 -12.02 -5.31 26.64
CA GLY A 504 -12.04 -4.66 27.95
C GLY A 504 -10.81 -4.91 28.82
N TYR A 505 -9.90 -5.80 28.41
CA TYR A 505 -8.72 -6.21 29.19
C TYR A 505 -7.68 -5.08 29.43
N TYR A 506 -7.83 -3.94 28.75
CA TYR A 506 -7.03 -2.73 29.00
C TYR A 506 -7.85 -1.52 29.51
N ASN A 507 -9.08 -1.73 29.96
CA ASN A 507 -9.91 -0.65 30.53
C ASN A 507 -9.36 -0.15 31.87
N TRP A 508 -8.73 -1.01 32.67
CA TRP A 508 -8.11 -0.61 33.93
C TRP A 508 -7.02 0.47 33.74
N LEU A 509 -6.37 0.52 32.57
CA LEU A 509 -5.40 1.56 32.23
C LEU A 509 -6.03 2.96 32.04
N TYR A 510 -7.37 3.12 32.08
CA TYR A 510 -8.01 4.44 32.09
C TYR A 510 -7.72 5.24 33.36
N GLN A 511 -7.40 4.57 34.48
CA GLN A 511 -7.03 5.25 35.73
C GLN A 511 -5.59 5.77 35.73
N TYR A 512 -4.79 5.45 34.70
CA TYR A 512 -3.40 5.87 34.56
C TYR A 512 -3.22 6.77 33.34
N HIS A 513 -2.45 7.84 33.51
CA HIS A 513 -1.96 8.64 32.39
C HIS A 513 -0.61 8.09 31.91
N PRO A 514 -0.39 7.96 30.58
CA PRO A 514 0.88 7.51 30.06
C PRO A 514 1.98 8.53 30.38
N VAL A 515 3.06 8.08 31.00
CA VAL A 515 4.24 8.88 31.30
C VAL A 515 5.10 9.16 30.05
N ALA A 516 4.92 8.36 29.00
CA ALA A 516 5.53 8.60 27.69
C ALA A 516 4.71 8.01 26.54
N LYS A 517 4.81 8.62 25.36
CA LYS A 517 4.34 8.09 24.08
C LYS A 517 5.53 7.94 23.13
N ILE A 518 5.96 6.71 22.88
CA ILE A 518 7.11 6.41 22.04
C ILE A 518 6.65 6.33 20.58
N GLY A 519 7.09 7.29 19.77
CA GLY A 519 6.79 7.33 18.33
C GLY A 519 5.30 7.33 17.98
N TYR A 520 4.45 7.77 18.92
CA TYR A 520 2.98 7.75 18.86
C TYR A 520 2.34 6.35 18.87
N SER A 521 3.13 5.28 18.92
CA SER A 521 2.65 3.89 18.77
C SER A 521 2.78 3.04 20.02
N ILE A 522 3.66 3.39 20.98
CA ILE A 522 3.80 2.64 22.25
C ILE A 522 3.56 3.60 23.41
N PHE A 523 2.61 3.24 24.28
CA PHE A 523 2.23 4.01 25.45
C PHE A 523 2.91 3.41 26.68
N VAL A 524 3.66 4.23 27.41
CA VAL A 524 4.34 3.79 28.64
C VAL A 524 3.57 4.34 29.83
N TYR A 525 3.21 3.45 30.75
CA TYR A 525 2.52 3.73 32.00
C TYR A 525 3.45 3.43 33.18
N HIS A 526 3.28 4.17 34.26
CA HIS A 526 3.90 3.89 35.56
C HIS A 526 2.78 3.49 36.52
N ILE A 527 2.81 2.25 36.99
CA ILE A 527 1.69 1.65 37.73
C ILE A 527 1.96 1.81 39.22
N ASN A 528 1.26 2.77 39.81
CA ASN A 528 1.29 3.12 41.23
C ASN A 528 0.03 2.66 41.94
#